data_AF-A0A165LFY0-F1
#
_entry.id   AF-A0A165LFY0-F1
#
_cell.length_a   1.000
_cell.length_b   1.000
_cell.length_c   1.000
_cell.angle_alpha   90.00
_cell.angle_beta   90.00
_cell.angle_gamma   90.00
#
_symmetry.space_group_name_H-M   'P 1'
#
loop_
_entity.id
_entity.type
_entity.pdbx_description
1 polymer ?
#
loop_
_entity_poly.entity_id
_entity_poly.type
_entity_poly.pdbx_seq_one_letter_code
_entity_poly.pdbx_strand_id
1 'polypeptide(L)' 'MQVSYLDIEQLGDMLSTGERITTLDHPTQQVHVLHWGGVDVLAIVCPITGGAVVVSPCDQDDDSGGSIHHHARQTFATA' A
#
# COMPACT_ATOMS: atom_id res chain seq x y z
N MET A 1 1.81 -10.49 4.16
CA MET A 1 1.30 -9.10 4.14
C MET A 1 1.29 -8.53 5.54
N GLN A 2 1.83 -7.33 5.72
CA GLN A 2 1.76 -6.55 6.97
C GLN A 2 0.75 -5.41 6.80
N VAL A 3 0.01 -5.11 7.87
CA VAL A 3 -0.96 -4.02 7.91
C VAL A 3 -0.52 -3.00 8.95
N SER A 4 -0.40 -1.74 8.52
CA SER A 4 -0.03 -0.60 9.33
C SER A 4 -1.14 0.44 9.28
N TYR A 5 -1.33 1.18 10.38
CA TYR A 5 -2.30 2.27 10.45
C TYR A 5 -1.53 3.58 10.54
N LEU A 6 -1.81 4.49 9.61
CA LEU A 6 -1.23 5.82 9.57
C LEU A 6 -2.28 6.86 9.89
N ASP A 7 -1.88 7.85 10.68
CA ASP A 7 -2.65 9.09 10.82
C ASP A 7 -2.48 10.00 9.59
N ILE A 8 -3.17 11.14 9.61
CA ILE A 8 -3.17 12.09 8.49
C ILE A 8 -1.79 12.70 8.21
N GLU A 9 -0.97 12.92 9.25
CA GLU A 9 0.35 13.52 9.11
C GLU A 9 1.32 12.52 8.50
N GLN A 10 1.32 11.29 9.00
CA GLN A 10 2.11 10.18 8.47
C GLN A 10 1.74 9.83 7.03
N LEU A 11 0.44 9.84 6.72
CA LEU A 11 -0.03 9.65 5.34
C LEU A 11 0.45 10.79 4.44
N GLY A 12 0.39 12.04 4.91
CA GLY A 12 0.87 13.21 4.18
C GLY A 12 2.35 13.10 3.82
N ASP A 13 3.18 12.70 4.78
CA ASP A 13 4.61 12.46 4.57
C ASP A 13 4.84 11.36 3.53
N MET A 14 4.18 10.21 3.69
CA MET A 14 4.24 9.09 2.74
C MET A 14 3.84 9.51 1.31
N LEU A 15 2.75 10.27 1.15
CA LEU A 15 2.27 10.73 -0.15
C LEU A 15 3.18 11.79 -0.80
N SER A 16 3.99 12.48 0.00
CA SER A 16 4.94 13.50 -0.47
C SER A 16 6.31 12.94 -0.83
N THR A 17 6.72 11.87 -0.14
CA THR A 17 8.04 11.24 -0.32
C THR A 17 7.99 9.99 -1.20
N GLY A 18 6.85 9.30 -1.23
CA GLY A 18 6.64 8.11 -2.04
C GLY A 18 6.34 8.42 -3.51
N GLU A 19 6.76 7.53 -4.40
CA GLU A 19 6.40 7.59 -5.81
C GLU A 19 4.99 7.03 -5.99
N ARG A 20 4.07 7.85 -6.49
CA ARG A 20 2.71 7.42 -6.77
C ARG A 20 2.64 6.65 -8.08
N ILE A 21 2.36 5.36 -8.00
CA ILE A 21 2.18 4.49 -9.16
C ILE A 21 0.78 4.71 -9.74
N THR A 22 -0.25 4.62 -8.90
CA THR A 22 -1.63 4.86 -9.33
C THR A 22 -2.53 5.20 -8.15
N THR A 23 -3.72 5.70 -8.47
CA THR A 23 -4.82 5.89 -7.52
C THR A 23 -6.04 5.16 -8.06
N LEU A 24 -6.68 4.39 -7.20
CA LEU A 24 -7.94 3.73 -7.46
C LEU A 24 -9.02 4.44 -6.66
N ASP A 25 -9.90 5.15 -7.36
CA ASP A 25 -11.03 5.82 -6.73
C ASP A 25 -12.18 4.82 -6.58
N HIS A 26 -12.46 4.42 -5.35
CA HIS A 26 -13.67 3.67 -5.00
C HIS A 26 -14.76 4.65 -4.52
N PRO A 27 -16.06 4.31 -4.65
CA PRO A 27 -17.16 5.21 -4.29
C PRO A 27 -17.11 5.76 -2.85
N THR A 28 -16.46 5.03 -1.93
CA THR A 28 -16.40 5.37 -0.51
C THR A 28 -14.98 5.56 0.01
N GLN A 29 -13.95 5.27 -0.79
CA GLN A 29 -12.56 5.22 -0.33
C GLN A 29 -11.62 5.57 -1.48
N GLN A 30 -10.55 6.27 -1.18
CA GLN A 30 -9.46 6.46 -2.12
C GLN A 30 -8.33 5.50 -1.78
N VAL A 31 -7.84 4.76 -2.77
CA VAL A 31 -6.75 3.81 -2.58
C VAL A 31 -5.56 4.27 -3.40
N HIS A 32 -4.43 4.51 -2.75
CA HIS A 32 -3.17 4.86 -3.42
C HIS A 32 -2.27 3.63 -3.48
N VAL A 33 -1.69 3.40 -4.66
CA VAL A 33 -0.58 2.47 -4.83
C VAL A 33 0.69 3.30 -4.95
N LEU A 34 1.62 3.08 -4.03
CA LEU A 34 2.83 3.89 -3.87
C LEU A 34 4.05 2.97 -3.84
N HIS A 35 5.15 3.39 -4.45
CA HIS A 35 6.47 2.84 -4.14
C HIS A 35 7.07 3.67 -3.00
N TRP A 36 7.28 3.05 -1.84
CA TRP A 36 7.75 3.75 -0.65
C TRP A 36 8.61 2.81 0.21
N GLY A 37 9.79 3.30 0.63
CA GLY A 37 10.74 2.48 1.40
C GLY A 37 11.32 1.28 0.64
N GLY A 38 11.33 1.32 -0.70
CA GLY A 38 11.85 0.24 -1.55
C GLY A 38 10.85 -0.87 -1.87
N VAL A 39 9.60 -0.75 -1.44
CA VAL A 39 8.53 -1.71 -1.72
C VAL A 39 7.28 -1.01 -2.25
N ASP A 40 6.43 -1.76 -2.96
CA ASP A 40 5.12 -1.28 -3.35
C ASP A 40 4.14 -1.45 -2.19
N VAL A 41 3.39 -0.42 -1.84
CA VAL A 41 2.40 -0.42 -0.77
C VAL A 41 1.03 0.03 -1.27
N LEU A 42 0.00 -0.47 -0.60
CA LEU A 42 -1.39 -0.09 -0.82
C LEU A 42 -1.89 0.74 0.36
N ALA A 43 -2.15 2.03 0.16
CA ALA A 43 -2.68 2.93 1.18
C ALA A 43 -4.16 3.20 0.94
N ILE A 44 -5.02 2.72 1.83
CA ILE A 44 -6.48 2.90 1.78
C ILE A 44 -6.86 4.06 2.71
N VAL A 45 -7.28 5.18 2.14
CA VAL A 45 -7.58 6.41 2.87
C VAL A 45 -8.97 6.34 3.50
N CYS A 46 -9.05 6.62 4.79
CA CYS A 46 -10.31 6.79 5.49
C CYS A 46 -10.88 8.20 5.21
N PRO A 47 -12.06 8.32 4.59
CA PRO A 47 -12.62 9.63 4.24
C PRO A 47 -13.09 10.44 5.47
N ILE A 48 -13.23 9.81 6.64
CA ILE A 48 -13.71 10.46 7.86
C ILE A 48 -12.55 11.07 8.64
N THR A 49 -11.47 10.31 8.83
CA THR A 49 -10.32 10.74 9.67
C THR A 49 -9.18 11.32 8.85
N GLY A 50 -9.13 11.08 7.54
CA GLY A 50 -8.01 11.45 6.67
C GLY A 50 -6.75 10.60 6.86
N GLY A 51 -6.75 9.64 7.80
CA GLY A 51 -5.68 8.66 7.94
C GLY A 51 -5.80 7.53 6.91
N ALA A 52 -4.90 6.55 6.96
CA ALA A 52 -4.92 5.41 6.05
C ALA A 52 -4.57 4.08 6.71
N VAL A 53 -5.12 3.01 6.13
CA VAL A 53 -4.63 1.65 6.34
C VAL A 53 -3.64 1.34 5.23
N VAL A 54 -2.40 1.04 5.58
CA VAL A 54 -1.34 0.71 4.64
C VAL A 54 -1.07 -0.78 4.69
N VAL A 55 -1.11 -1.42 3.53
CA VAL A 55 -0.78 -2.84 3.35
C VAL A 55 0.53 -2.94 2.59
N SER A 56 1.52 -3.58 3.19
CA SER A 56 2.85 -3.82 2.62
C SER A 56 3.15 -5.32 2.51
N PRO A 57 4.07 -5.74 1.62
CA PRO A 57 4.59 -7.09 1.65
C PRO A 57 5.34 -7.35 2.98
N CYS A 58 5.45 -8.62 3.38
CA CYS A 58 6.26 -8.97 4.55
C CYS A 58 7.75 -8.96 4.18
N ASP A 59 8.62 -8.56 5.10
CA ASP A 59 10.09 -8.50 4.95
C ASP A 59 10.78 -9.81 4.49
N GLN A 60 10.06 -10.93 4.38
CA GLN A 60 10.63 -12.24 4.00
C GLN A 60 10.55 -12.58 2.51
N ASP A 61 10.04 -11.69 1.63
CA ASP A 61 10.11 -11.88 0.17
C ASP A 61 11.45 -11.36 -0.39
N ASP A 62 12.55 -11.94 0.11
CA ASP A 62 13.93 -11.66 -0.35
C ASP A 62 14.21 -12.22 -1.77
N ASP A 63 13.26 -13.00 -2.32
CA ASP A 63 13.45 -13.73 -3.58
C ASP A 63 12.98 -12.99 -4.84
N SER A 64 12.28 -11.85 -4.75
CA SER A 64 11.74 -11.18 -5.95
C SER A 64 11.30 -9.73 -5.74
N GLY A 65 12.22 -8.83 -5.35
CA GLY A 65 12.00 -7.38 -5.49
C GLY A 65 10.74 -6.80 -4.83
N GLY A 66 10.21 -7.45 -3.79
CA GLY A 66 9.24 -6.88 -2.84
C GLY A 66 7.95 -6.28 -3.42
N SER A 67 7.39 -6.80 -4.52
CA SER A 67 6.14 -6.25 -5.07
C SER A 67 4.90 -7.02 -4.59
N ILE A 68 3.91 -6.29 -4.07
CA ILE A 68 2.58 -6.82 -3.70
C ILE A 68 1.89 -7.55 -4.86
N HIS A 69 2.23 -7.18 -6.10
CA HIS A 69 1.72 -7.83 -7.30
C HIS A 69 2.20 -9.28 -7.41
N HIS A 70 3.43 -9.59 -6.96
CA HIS A 70 3.95 -10.95 -6.96
C HIS A 70 3.23 -11.81 -5.92
N HIS A 71 3.07 -11.28 -4.71
CA HIS A 71 2.36 -11.97 -3.64
C HIS A 71 0.87 -12.21 -3.97
N ALA A 72 0.21 -11.22 -4.58
CA ALA A 72 -1.16 -11.38 -5.08
C ALA A 72 -1.25 -12.48 -6.16
N ARG A 73 -0.32 -12.50 -7.12
CA ARG A 73 -0.27 -13.57 -8.14
C ARG A 73 -0.07 -14.94 -7.51
N GLN A 74 0.84 -15.10 -6.56
CA GLN A 74 1.05 -16.39 -5.88
C GLN A 74 -0.21 -16.85 -5.14
N THR A 75 -0.83 -15.97 -4.35
CA THR A 75 -2.01 -16.31 -3.54
C THR A 75 -3.21 -16.70 -4.40
N PHE A 76 -3.44 -16.01 -5.53
CA PHE A 76 -4.56 -16.30 -6.44
C PHE A 76 -4.25 -17.39 -7.49
N ALA A 77 -2.99 -17.74 -7.74
CA ALA A 77 -2.63 -18.88 -8.59
C ALA A 77 -2.86 -20.23 -7.89
N THR A 78 -2.91 -20.23 -6.56
CA THR A 78 -3.18 -21.42 -5.74
C THR A 78 -4.64 -21.60 -5.33
N ALA A 79 -5.54 -20.74 -5.81
CA ALA A 79 -6.98 -20.76 -5.51
C ALA A 79 -7.79 -21.49 -6.59
#